data_AF-A0A2E2V1S3-F1
#
_entry.id   AF-A0A2E2V1S3-F1
#
_cell.length_a   1.000
_cell.length_b   1.000
_cell.length_c   1.000
_cell.angle_alpha   90.00
_cell.angle_beta   90.00
_cell.angle_gamma   90.00
#
_symmetry.space_group_name_H-M   'P 1'
#
loop_
_entity.id
_entity.type
_entity.pdbx_description
1 polymer ?
#
loop_
_entity_poly.entity_id
_entity_poly.type
_entity_poly.pdbx_seq_one_letter_code
_entity_poly.pdbx_strand_id
1 'polypeptide(L)'
;MDDSACNYNIDATQDNSLCEYPLEYYNCLGDCVNDLDEDGVCDELENSVIRVTVFLYENCPIAQYMCGPLRDAYSYFCDTLNEAVFFRGFSPNAFSTETSLIDFVIKYNIPFDVTWDYNEINNEPGPYTQIYLPIVTPEVFIEFNGSLVYRGMIDNSYEALGEWSNPTENFLHDILIQLITGQEFVYSETEAIGCFINY
;
A
#
# COMPACT_ATOMS: atom_id res chain seq x y z
N MET A 1 -39.73 -17.22 21.66
CA MET A 1 -38.50 -17.95 22.00
C MET A 1 -37.78 -18.19 20.71
N ASP A 2 -36.63 -17.55 20.57
CA ASP A 2 -35.74 -17.65 19.42
C ASP A 2 -34.46 -18.33 19.92
N ASP A 3 -34.15 -19.50 19.38
CA ASP A 3 -32.96 -20.28 19.74
C ASP A 3 -31.66 -19.70 19.18
N SER A 4 -31.76 -18.71 18.28
CA SER A 4 -30.61 -17.95 17.77
C SER A 4 -30.23 -16.74 18.65
N ALA A 5 -31.03 -16.41 19.67
CA ALA A 5 -30.73 -15.30 20.57
C ALA A 5 -29.61 -15.66 21.57
N CYS A 6 -28.69 -14.72 21.83
CA CYS A 6 -27.59 -14.88 22.78
C CYS A 6 -28.04 -15.04 24.23
N ASN A 7 -29.24 -14.53 24.54
CA ASN A 7 -29.87 -14.69 25.84
C ASN A 7 -30.94 -15.81 25.84
N TYR A 8 -30.90 -16.73 24.87
CA TYR A 8 -31.78 -17.89 24.84
C TYR A 8 -31.57 -18.78 26.08
N ASN A 9 -32.66 -19.17 26.72
CA ASN A 9 -32.67 -20.08 27.85
C ASN A 9 -33.75 -21.15 27.64
N ILE A 10 -33.33 -22.41 27.52
CA ILE A 10 -34.21 -23.55 27.28
C ILE A 10 -35.18 -23.83 28.45
N ASP A 11 -34.83 -23.41 29.67
CA ASP A 11 -35.65 -23.59 30.88
C ASP A 11 -36.62 -22.42 31.12
N ALA A 12 -36.56 -21.37 30.29
CA ALA A 12 -37.53 -20.28 30.37
C ALA A 12 -38.92 -20.83 30.06
N THR A 13 -39.89 -20.53 30.93
CA THR A 13 -41.30 -20.97 30.78
C THR A 13 -42.19 -19.90 30.15
N GLN A 14 -41.67 -18.68 30.04
CA GLN A 14 -42.32 -17.53 29.44
C GLN A 14 -41.29 -16.72 28.66
N ASP A 15 -41.73 -16.20 27.52
CA ASP A 15 -40.94 -15.28 26.72
C ASP A 15 -41.07 -13.86 27.29
N ASN A 16 -39.95 -13.20 27.57
CA ASN A 16 -39.91 -11.81 28.03
C ASN A 16 -39.86 -10.80 26.87
N SER A 17 -39.92 -11.27 25.62
CA SER A 17 -39.86 -10.48 24.39
C SER A 17 -38.57 -9.65 24.24
N LEU A 18 -37.51 -9.99 24.98
CA LEU A 18 -36.20 -9.35 24.90
C LEU A 18 -35.23 -10.36 24.32
N CYS A 19 -35.04 -10.37 23.00
CA CYS A 19 -34.00 -11.16 22.35
C CYS A 19 -32.76 -10.27 22.17
N GLU A 20 -31.63 -10.74 22.68
CA GLU A 20 -30.31 -10.14 22.43
C GLU A 20 -29.63 -10.94 21.34
N TYR A 21 -29.18 -10.26 20.29
CA TYR A 21 -28.45 -10.87 19.19
C TYR A 21 -27.02 -10.37 19.22
N PRO A 22 -26.06 -11.13 18.68
CA PRO A 22 -24.70 -10.65 18.63
C PRO A 22 -24.60 -9.44 17.69
N LEU A 23 -23.56 -8.64 17.87
CA LEU A 23 -23.21 -7.62 16.89
C LEU A 23 -22.85 -8.27 15.56
N GLU A 24 -23.02 -7.53 14.47
CA GLU A 24 -22.63 -7.99 13.13
C GLU A 24 -21.16 -8.46 13.15
N TYR A 25 -20.89 -9.64 12.60
CA TYR A 25 -19.58 -10.33 12.57
C TYR A 25 -19.07 -10.90 13.90
N TYR A 26 -19.74 -10.64 15.02
CA TYR A 26 -19.40 -11.22 16.33
C TYR A 26 -20.31 -12.41 16.68
N ASN A 27 -19.84 -13.26 17.59
CA ASN A 27 -20.63 -14.31 18.21
C ASN A 27 -21.24 -13.83 19.55
N CYS A 28 -22.04 -14.68 20.20
CA CYS A 28 -22.72 -14.33 21.45
C CYS A 28 -21.80 -14.18 22.68
N LEU A 29 -20.52 -14.57 22.58
CA LEU A 29 -19.51 -14.33 23.60
C LEU A 29 -18.79 -13.00 23.39
N GLY A 30 -19.07 -12.30 22.28
CA GLY A 30 -18.37 -11.09 21.87
C GLY A 30 -17.05 -11.37 21.15
N ASP A 31 -16.75 -12.62 20.81
CA ASP A 31 -15.59 -12.95 19.99
C ASP A 31 -15.94 -12.82 18.52
N CYS A 32 -14.96 -12.45 17.71
CA CYS A 32 -15.16 -12.38 16.28
C CYS A 32 -15.40 -13.77 15.65
N VAL A 33 -16.27 -13.83 14.64
CA VAL A 33 -16.50 -15.06 13.86
C VAL A 33 -15.36 -15.34 12.88
N ASN A 34 -14.81 -14.31 12.23
CA ASN A 34 -13.67 -14.39 11.30
C ASN A 34 -12.62 -13.32 11.68
N ASP A 35 -11.53 -13.77 12.29
CA ASP A 35 -10.42 -12.96 12.75
C ASP A 35 -9.15 -13.71 12.37
N LEU A 36 -8.65 -13.40 11.17
CA LEU A 36 -7.55 -14.14 10.55
C LEU A 36 -6.21 -13.84 11.23
N ASP A 37 -6.03 -12.62 11.75
CA ASP A 37 -4.78 -12.14 12.33
C ASP A 37 -4.76 -12.14 13.88
N GLU A 38 -5.86 -12.58 14.50
CA GLU A 38 -6.05 -12.77 15.94
C GLU A 38 -5.91 -11.48 16.77
N ASP A 39 -6.22 -10.32 16.19
CA ASP A 39 -6.12 -9.02 16.87
C ASP A 39 -7.39 -8.62 17.67
N GLY A 40 -8.48 -9.37 17.48
CA GLY A 40 -9.78 -9.17 18.13
C GLY A 40 -10.76 -8.26 17.38
N VAL A 41 -10.39 -7.75 16.21
CA VAL A 41 -11.27 -7.08 15.23
C VAL A 41 -11.65 -8.09 14.16
N CYS A 42 -12.91 -8.06 13.71
CA CYS A 42 -13.33 -8.94 12.62
C CYS A 42 -12.81 -8.49 11.27
N ASP A 43 -12.36 -9.42 10.44
CA ASP A 43 -11.89 -9.19 9.07
C ASP A 43 -12.88 -8.31 8.28
N GLU A 44 -14.19 -8.53 8.44
CA GLU A 44 -15.22 -7.75 7.76
C GLU A 44 -15.37 -6.30 8.25
N LEU A 45 -14.78 -6.00 9.40
CA LEU A 45 -14.73 -4.68 10.06
C LEU A 45 -13.33 -4.05 9.99
N GLU A 46 -12.33 -4.79 9.53
CA GLU A 46 -10.99 -4.28 9.34
C GLU A 46 -10.92 -3.37 8.11
N ASN A 47 -10.71 -2.07 8.34
CA ASN A 47 -10.29 -1.16 7.28
C ASN A 47 -8.76 -1.11 7.25
N SER A 48 -8.16 -2.21 6.82
CA SER A 48 -6.71 -2.27 6.59
C SER A 48 -6.34 -1.33 5.44
N VAL A 49 -5.59 -0.28 5.76
CA VAL A 49 -5.17 0.74 4.78
C VAL A 49 -3.73 0.48 4.38
N ILE A 50 -3.54 -0.06 3.18
CA ILE A 50 -2.23 -0.19 2.54
C ILE A 50 -2.00 1.03 1.64
N ARG A 51 -0.89 1.73 1.84
CA ARG A 51 -0.48 2.87 1.01
C ARG A 51 0.87 2.60 0.37
N VAL A 52 0.93 2.71 -0.95
CA VAL A 52 2.15 2.62 -1.72
C VAL A 52 2.50 4.01 -2.23
N THR A 53 3.57 4.58 -1.69
CA THR A 53 4.11 5.88 -2.12
C THR A 53 5.38 5.65 -2.93
N VAL A 54 5.44 6.18 -4.15
CA VAL A 54 6.60 6.00 -5.03
C VAL A 54 7.19 7.36 -5.42
N PHE A 55 8.50 7.54 -5.24
CA PHE A 55 9.19 8.71 -5.77
C PHE A 55 9.73 8.40 -7.17
N LEU A 56 9.36 9.22 -8.15
CA LEU A 56 9.67 9.03 -9.56
C LEU A 56 10.28 10.30 -10.14
N TYR A 57 11.09 10.15 -11.20
CA TYR A 57 11.54 11.28 -11.99
C TYR A 57 11.40 10.94 -13.47
N GLU A 58 10.70 11.78 -14.23
CA GLU A 58 10.34 11.51 -15.62
C GLU A 58 11.54 11.39 -16.56
N ASN A 59 12.71 11.92 -16.18
CA ASN A 59 13.95 11.80 -16.96
C ASN A 59 14.91 10.72 -16.41
N CYS A 60 14.53 9.98 -15.37
CA CYS A 60 15.33 8.87 -14.89
C CYS A 60 15.01 7.59 -15.68
N PRO A 61 15.97 7.02 -16.44
CA PRO A 61 15.72 5.80 -17.22
C PRO A 61 15.29 4.60 -16.36
N ILE A 62 15.81 4.54 -15.13
CA ILE A 62 15.47 3.48 -14.17
C ILE A 62 14.01 3.64 -13.71
N ALA A 63 13.60 4.87 -13.37
CA ALA A 63 12.21 5.13 -12.97
C ALA A 63 11.23 4.86 -14.13
N GLN A 64 11.60 5.25 -15.35
CA GLN A 64 10.82 4.97 -16.56
C GLN A 64 10.61 3.47 -16.80
N TYR A 65 11.65 2.66 -16.58
CA TYR A 65 11.54 1.20 -16.68
C TYR A 65 10.62 0.64 -15.59
N MET A 66 10.80 1.09 -14.34
CA MET A 66 10.05 0.59 -13.19
C MET A 66 8.56 0.96 -13.21
N CYS A 67 8.12 1.87 -14.10
CA CYS A 67 6.70 2.05 -14.39
C CYS A 67 6.00 0.76 -14.85
N GLY A 68 6.73 -0.19 -15.48
CA GLY A 68 6.20 -1.50 -15.84
C GLY A 68 5.78 -2.32 -14.61
N PRO A 69 6.74 -2.73 -13.76
CA PRO A 69 6.46 -3.43 -12.49
C PRO A 69 5.43 -2.73 -11.60
N LEU A 70 5.44 -1.39 -11.52
CA LEU A 70 4.44 -0.63 -10.76
C LEU A 70 3.02 -0.80 -11.31
N ARG A 71 2.86 -0.74 -12.64
CA ARG A 71 1.58 -0.94 -13.29
C ARG A 71 1.11 -2.39 -13.12
N ASP A 72 2.02 -3.35 -13.25
CA ASP A 72 1.68 -4.77 -13.09
C ASP A 72 1.23 -5.07 -11.64
N ALA A 73 1.91 -4.49 -10.64
CA ALA A 73 1.49 -4.55 -9.24
C ALA A 73 0.11 -3.92 -9.05
N TYR A 74 -0.11 -2.69 -9.53
CA TYR A 74 -1.41 -2.03 -9.44
C TYR A 74 -2.53 -2.89 -10.06
N SER A 75 -2.34 -3.39 -11.28
CA SER A 75 -3.36 -4.19 -11.96
C SER A 75 -3.62 -5.54 -11.27
N TYR A 76 -2.61 -6.11 -10.62
CA TYR A 76 -2.81 -7.31 -9.81
C TYR A 76 -3.64 -7.01 -8.55
N PHE A 77 -3.20 -6.07 -7.71
CA PHE A 77 -3.86 -5.83 -6.42
C PHE A 77 -5.18 -5.07 -6.55
N CYS A 78 -5.21 -3.97 -7.31
CA CYS A 78 -6.38 -3.10 -7.42
C CYS A 78 -7.40 -3.62 -8.44
N ASP A 79 -6.96 -4.04 -9.63
CA ASP A 79 -7.90 -4.44 -10.70
C ASP A 79 -8.31 -5.93 -10.59
N THR A 80 -7.37 -6.82 -10.26
CA THR A 80 -7.62 -8.27 -10.28
C THR A 80 -8.14 -8.80 -8.95
N LEU A 81 -7.49 -8.43 -7.83
CA LEU A 81 -7.92 -8.86 -6.50
C LEU A 81 -8.97 -7.92 -5.88
N ASN A 82 -9.10 -6.69 -6.39
CA ASN A 82 -9.98 -5.67 -5.83
C ASN A 82 -9.66 -5.34 -4.37
N GLU A 83 -8.36 -5.34 -4.03
CA GLU A 83 -7.86 -4.98 -2.70
C GLU A 83 -7.80 -3.46 -2.53
N ALA A 84 -7.99 -3.00 -1.29
CA ALA A 84 -7.97 -1.58 -0.92
C ALA A 84 -6.53 -1.04 -0.78
N VAL A 85 -5.73 -1.13 -1.86
CA VAL A 85 -4.36 -0.61 -1.92
C VAL A 85 -4.32 0.77 -2.58
N PHE A 86 -3.80 1.77 -1.88
CA PHE A 86 -3.72 3.15 -2.36
C PHE A 86 -2.34 3.49 -2.91
N PHE A 87 -2.21 3.49 -4.24
CA PHE A 87 -1.00 3.92 -4.93
C PHE A 87 -0.98 5.45 -5.14
N ARG A 88 0.19 6.07 -4.95
CA ARG A 88 0.47 7.46 -5.31
C ARG A 88 1.93 7.66 -5.67
N GLY A 89 2.20 8.58 -6.58
CA GLY A 89 3.55 8.96 -6.98
C GLY A 89 3.87 10.41 -6.68
N PHE A 90 5.14 10.71 -6.42
CA PHE A 90 5.66 12.06 -6.27
C PHE A 90 6.93 12.27 -7.10
N SER A 91 7.07 13.43 -7.74
CA SER A 91 8.35 13.88 -8.27
C SER A 91 9.01 14.85 -7.29
N PRO A 92 10.16 14.51 -6.69
CA PRO A 92 10.87 15.37 -5.74
C PRO A 92 11.73 16.43 -6.45
N ASN A 93 11.74 16.44 -7.79
CA ASN A 93 12.73 17.18 -8.57
C ASN A 93 12.27 18.61 -8.90
N ALA A 94 13.14 19.60 -8.69
CA ALA A 94 12.90 21.00 -9.03
C ALA A 94 12.67 21.27 -10.53
N PHE A 95 13.14 20.38 -11.42
CA PHE A 95 13.01 20.53 -12.86
C PHE A 95 11.73 19.93 -13.44
N SER A 96 10.96 19.19 -12.64
CA SER A 96 9.68 18.65 -13.08
C SER A 96 8.65 19.76 -13.21
N THR A 97 7.68 19.56 -14.11
CA THR A 97 6.54 20.46 -14.29
C THR A 97 5.26 19.64 -14.33
N GLU A 98 4.11 20.26 -14.06
CA GLU A 98 2.82 19.57 -14.18
C GLU A 98 2.63 18.93 -15.56
N THR A 99 2.99 19.65 -16.63
CA THR A 99 2.90 19.15 -18.01
C THR A 99 3.82 17.95 -18.25
N SER A 100 5.09 18.01 -17.82
CA SER A 100 6.03 16.90 -18.02
C SER A 100 5.61 15.64 -17.24
N LEU A 101 5.01 15.81 -16.06
CA LEU A 101 4.47 14.70 -15.28
C LEU A 101 3.21 14.10 -15.91
N ILE A 102 2.31 14.92 -16.46
CA ILE A 102 1.15 14.44 -17.22
C ILE A 102 1.62 13.61 -18.43
N ASP A 103 2.56 14.15 -19.21
CA ASP A 103 3.12 13.44 -20.37
C ASP A 103 3.80 12.12 -19.95
N PHE A 104 4.49 12.11 -18.81
CA PHE A 104 5.11 10.92 -18.23
C PHE A 104 4.08 9.86 -17.85
N VAL A 105 3.04 10.24 -17.09
CA VAL A 105 1.94 9.34 -16.67
C VAL A 105 1.26 8.72 -17.89
N ILE A 106 0.96 9.52 -18.92
CA ILE A 106 0.34 9.05 -20.16
C ILE A 106 1.29 8.11 -20.91
N LYS A 107 2.55 8.51 -21.10
CA LYS A 107 3.53 7.76 -21.90
C LYS A 107 3.79 6.37 -21.32
N TYR A 108 3.86 6.26 -19.99
CA TYR A 108 4.15 5.00 -19.31
C TYR A 108 2.91 4.30 -18.75
N ASN A 109 1.70 4.78 -19.08
CA ASN A 109 0.42 4.24 -18.63
C ASN A 109 0.38 4.00 -17.11
N ILE A 110 0.79 5.00 -16.32
CA ILE A 110 0.80 4.89 -14.86
C ILE A 110 -0.65 4.97 -14.36
N PRO A 111 -1.16 3.95 -13.64
CA PRO A 111 -2.58 3.88 -13.28
C PRO A 111 -2.96 4.66 -12.00
N PHE A 112 -2.04 5.47 -11.48
CA PHE A 112 -2.21 6.28 -10.28
C PHE A 112 -1.61 7.67 -10.47
N ASP A 113 -2.05 8.61 -9.64
CA ASP A 113 -1.61 10.00 -9.72
C ASP A 113 -0.13 10.13 -9.37
N VAL A 114 0.60 10.89 -10.20
CA VAL A 114 1.97 11.33 -9.93
C VAL A 114 1.96 12.85 -9.86
N THR A 115 2.22 13.40 -8.68
CA THR A 115 2.21 14.86 -8.48
C THR A 115 3.60 15.39 -8.24
N TRP A 116 3.78 16.66 -8.53
CA TRP A 116 5.04 17.34 -8.23
C TRP A 116 5.11 17.68 -6.75
N ASP A 117 6.23 17.34 -6.11
CA ASP A 117 6.48 17.55 -4.69
C ASP A 117 7.77 18.36 -4.49
N TYR A 118 7.76 19.58 -5.01
CA TYR A 118 8.83 20.55 -4.83
C TYR A 118 8.25 21.96 -4.66
N ASN A 119 8.83 22.75 -3.76
CA ASN A 119 8.46 24.14 -3.57
C ASN A 119 9.45 25.05 -4.30
N GLU A 120 9.08 25.50 -5.50
CA GLU A 120 9.90 26.42 -6.28
C GLU A 120 10.10 27.79 -5.64
N ILE A 121 9.13 28.28 -4.86
CA ILE A 121 9.20 29.62 -4.27
C ILE A 121 10.35 29.69 -3.27
N ASN A 122 10.51 28.62 -2.48
CA ASN A 122 11.54 28.55 -1.45
C ASN A 122 12.78 27.77 -1.89
N ASN A 123 12.73 27.10 -3.05
CA ASN A 123 13.75 26.16 -3.52
C ASN A 123 14.00 25.04 -2.49
N GLU A 124 12.90 24.42 -2.02
CA GLU A 124 12.90 23.40 -0.98
C GLU A 124 12.12 22.15 -1.44
N PRO A 125 12.49 20.95 -0.99
CA PRO A 125 11.70 19.75 -1.23
C PRO A 125 10.26 19.90 -0.73
N GLY A 126 9.30 19.27 -1.39
CA GLY A 126 7.91 19.27 -0.95
C GLY A 126 7.68 18.49 0.35
N PRO A 127 6.49 18.60 0.96
CA PRO A 127 6.19 17.97 2.25
C PRO A 127 6.39 16.46 2.25
N TYR A 128 6.09 15.75 1.15
CA TYR A 128 6.25 14.31 1.12
C TYR A 128 7.73 13.91 1.03
N THR A 129 8.51 14.61 0.21
CA THR A 129 9.94 14.42 0.06
C THR A 129 10.66 14.67 1.39
N GLN A 130 10.22 15.68 2.16
CA GLN A 130 10.75 15.94 3.50
C GLN A 130 10.39 14.86 4.53
N ILE A 131 9.23 14.20 4.38
CA ILE A 131 8.78 13.14 5.31
C ILE A 131 9.47 11.81 5.00
N TYR A 132 9.48 11.39 3.73
CA TYR A 132 9.98 10.07 3.33
C TYR A 132 11.50 10.05 3.12
N LEU A 133 12.11 11.20 2.80
CA LEU A 133 13.53 11.35 2.51
C LEU A 133 14.04 10.28 1.50
N PRO A 134 13.45 10.19 0.30
CA PRO A 134 13.92 9.29 -0.76
C PRO A 134 15.35 9.64 -1.19
N ILE A 135 16.21 8.64 -1.36
CA ILE A 135 17.61 8.86 -1.76
C ILE A 135 17.78 8.78 -3.27
N VAL A 136 16.89 8.06 -3.95
CA VAL A 136 16.93 7.84 -5.40
C VAL A 136 15.53 7.84 -6.02
N THR A 137 15.48 7.88 -7.36
CA THR A 137 14.28 7.57 -8.15
C THR A 137 14.57 6.38 -9.07
N PRO A 138 13.74 5.34 -9.10
CA PRO A 138 12.55 5.14 -8.28
C PRO A 138 12.89 4.65 -6.87
N GLU A 139 12.09 5.02 -5.88
CA GLU A 139 12.10 4.43 -4.54
C GLU A 139 10.67 4.31 -4.05
N VAL A 140 10.31 3.14 -3.51
CA VAL A 140 8.95 2.85 -3.01
C VAL A 140 8.94 2.82 -1.48
N PHE A 141 7.82 3.27 -0.90
CA PHE A 141 7.52 3.24 0.52
C PHE A 141 6.13 2.61 0.69
N ILE A 142 6.02 1.58 1.53
CA ILE A 142 4.75 0.92 1.83
C ILE A 142 4.42 1.20 3.28
N GLU A 143 3.21 1.70 3.51
CA GLU A 143 2.65 1.91 4.83
C GLU A 143 1.44 1.00 5.03
N PHE A 144 1.34 0.41 6.20
CA PHE A 144 0.19 -0.38 6.65
C PHE A 144 -0.38 0.25 7.91
N ASN A 145 -1.65 0.63 7.88
CA ASN A 145 -2.35 1.29 8.99
C ASN A 145 -1.59 2.52 9.53
N GLY A 146 -0.94 3.25 8.62
CA GLY A 146 -0.18 4.48 8.91
C GLY A 146 1.25 4.26 9.41
N SER A 147 1.72 3.02 9.54
CA SER A 147 3.10 2.69 9.90
C SER A 147 3.89 2.30 8.67
N LEU A 148 5.12 2.82 8.51
CA LEU A 148 6.02 2.42 7.42
C LEU A 148 6.49 0.98 7.66
N VAL A 149 6.24 0.10 6.69
CA VAL A 149 6.57 -1.33 6.77
C VAL A 149 7.66 -1.73 5.77
N TYR A 150 7.81 -0.96 4.70
CA TYR A 150 8.85 -1.19 3.72
C TYR A 150 9.33 0.11 3.08
N ARG A 151 10.62 0.17 2.76
CA ARG A 151 11.17 1.11 1.80
C ARG A 151 12.24 0.47 0.92
N GLY A 152 12.36 0.93 -0.32
CA GLY A 152 13.50 0.59 -1.17
C GLY A 152 13.13 0.33 -2.62
N MET A 153 13.68 -0.75 -3.18
CA MET A 153 13.46 -1.22 -4.54
C MET A 153 12.04 -1.72 -4.79
N ILE A 154 11.60 -1.64 -6.04
CA ILE A 154 10.32 -2.21 -6.50
C ILE A 154 10.51 -3.71 -6.80
N ASP A 155 11.55 -4.01 -7.57
CA ASP A 155 12.08 -5.35 -7.87
C ASP A 155 13.61 -5.25 -8.04
N ASN A 156 14.29 -6.38 -8.26
CA ASN A 156 15.74 -6.43 -8.52
C ASN A 156 16.12 -6.55 -10.01
N SER A 157 15.26 -6.14 -10.93
CA SER A 157 15.56 -6.19 -12.38
C SER A 157 16.66 -5.22 -12.83
N TYR A 158 17.01 -4.24 -11.98
CA TYR A 158 18.12 -3.31 -12.18
C TYR A 158 19.08 -3.38 -10.99
N GLU A 159 20.17 -4.14 -11.13
CA GLU A 159 21.14 -4.36 -10.05
C GLU A 159 22.33 -3.39 -10.09
N ALA A 160 22.69 -2.89 -11.28
CA ALA A 160 23.80 -1.96 -11.47
C ALA A 160 23.70 -1.21 -12.81
N LEU A 161 24.60 -0.25 -13.02
CA LEU A 161 24.60 0.63 -14.19
C LEU A 161 24.70 -0.15 -15.51
N GLY A 162 23.55 -0.35 -16.17
CA GLY A 162 23.45 -1.06 -17.44
C GLY A 162 23.24 -2.56 -17.32
N GLU A 163 23.09 -3.08 -16.10
CA GLU A 163 22.85 -4.49 -15.80
C GLU A 163 21.36 -4.71 -15.56
N TRP A 164 20.68 -5.15 -16.63
CA TRP A 164 19.26 -5.49 -16.61
C TRP A 164 19.07 -7.00 -16.65
N SER A 165 18.20 -7.50 -15.78
CA SER A 165 17.82 -8.90 -15.70
C SER A 165 16.30 -9.04 -15.61
N ASN A 166 15.79 -10.25 -15.82
CA ASN A 166 14.46 -10.54 -15.31
C ASN A 166 14.54 -10.56 -13.78
N PRO A 167 13.59 -9.94 -13.06
CA PRO A 167 13.64 -9.90 -11.62
C PRO A 167 13.56 -11.31 -11.04
N THR A 168 14.44 -11.60 -10.08
CA THR A 168 14.36 -12.80 -9.25
C THR A 168 13.59 -12.55 -7.96
N GLU A 169 13.46 -11.28 -7.56
CA GLU A 169 12.72 -10.83 -6.38
C GLU A 169 11.83 -9.64 -6.78
N ASN A 170 10.55 -9.67 -6.37
CA ASN A 170 9.57 -8.63 -6.65
C ASN A 170 9.10 -8.01 -5.34
N PHE A 171 9.98 -7.26 -4.67
CA PHE A 171 9.77 -6.78 -3.29
C PHE A 171 8.42 -6.10 -3.06
N LEU A 172 8.01 -5.20 -3.95
CA LEU A 172 6.71 -4.53 -3.85
C LEU A 172 5.56 -5.55 -3.86
N HIS A 173 5.60 -6.50 -4.79
CA HIS A 173 4.55 -7.52 -4.91
C HIS A 173 4.54 -8.44 -3.69
N ASP A 174 5.71 -8.96 -3.29
CA ASP A 174 5.85 -9.93 -2.22
C ASP A 174 5.41 -9.36 -0.87
N ILE A 175 5.69 -8.07 -0.61
CA ILE A 175 5.27 -7.39 0.62
C ILE A 175 3.77 -7.10 0.59
N LEU A 176 3.21 -6.68 -0.55
CA LEU A 176 1.77 -6.49 -0.66
C LEU A 176 1.01 -7.81 -0.46
N ILE A 177 1.51 -8.93 -0.99
CA ILE A 177 0.95 -10.27 -0.72
C ILE A 177 0.97 -10.58 0.78
N GLN A 178 2.10 -10.35 1.47
CA GLN A 178 2.21 -10.60 2.91
C GLN A 178 1.16 -9.81 3.69
N LEU A 179 1.00 -8.52 3.37
CA LEU A 179 0.03 -7.64 4.04
C LEU A 179 -1.43 -8.07 3.82
N ILE A 180 -1.83 -8.38 2.58
CA ILE A 180 -3.23 -8.75 2.29
C ILE A 180 -3.58 -10.16 2.76
N THR A 181 -2.58 -11.00 3.05
CA THR A 181 -2.80 -12.37 3.54
C THR A 181 -2.76 -12.48 5.06
N GLY A 182 -2.66 -11.34 5.78
CA GLY A 182 -2.61 -11.31 7.24
C GLY A 182 -1.35 -11.95 7.82
N GLN A 183 -0.26 -12.03 7.04
CA GLN A 183 1.00 -12.56 7.57
C GLN A 183 1.63 -11.54 8.51
N GLU A 184 2.15 -12.01 9.66
CA GLU A 184 3.01 -11.21 10.51
C GLU A 184 4.13 -10.59 9.67
N PHE A 185 4.18 -9.27 9.62
CA PHE A 185 5.21 -8.56 8.89
C PHE A 185 6.18 -7.88 9.85
N VAL A 186 7.44 -7.81 9.43
CA VAL A 186 8.48 -7.03 10.10
C VAL A 186 8.93 -5.96 9.12
N TYR A 187 9.22 -4.76 9.63
CA TYR A 187 9.83 -3.70 8.83
C TYR A 187 11.03 -4.25 8.04
N SER A 188 11.07 -3.95 6.75
CA SER A 188 12.17 -4.34 5.87
C SER A 188 12.61 -3.20 4.96
N GLU A 189 13.85 -3.27 4.49
CA GLU A 189 14.44 -2.26 3.62
C GLU A 189 15.42 -2.91 2.66
N THR A 190 15.44 -2.41 1.42
CA THR A 190 16.46 -2.77 0.42
C THR A 190 17.26 -1.52 0.02
N GLU A 191 18.51 -1.71 -0.40
CA GLU A 191 19.31 -0.63 -0.95
C GLU A 191 18.72 -0.18 -2.29
N ALA A 192 18.02 0.96 -2.30
CA ALA A 192 17.38 1.47 -3.50
C ALA A 192 18.42 1.92 -4.55
N ILE A 193 18.30 1.40 -5.77
CA ILE A 193 19.20 1.72 -6.88
C ILE A 193 18.44 2.57 -7.90
N GLY A 194 18.91 3.79 -8.13
CA GLY A 194 18.20 4.74 -8.97
C GLY A 194 19.00 6.00 -9.29
N CYS A 195 18.32 6.98 -9.90
CA CYS A 195 18.87 8.31 -10.11
C CYS A 195 18.82 9.10 -8.80
N PHE A 196 19.98 9.52 -8.30
CA PHE A 196 20.09 10.27 -7.04
C PHE A 196 19.24 11.54 -7.02
N ILE A 197 18.64 11.79 -5.86
CA ILE A 197 17.92 13.02 -5.57
C ILE A 197 18.89 14.00 -4.89
N ASN A 198 18.98 15.21 -5.45
CA ASN A 198 19.73 16.29 -4.83
C ASN A 198 18.76 17.14 -4.00
N TYR A 199 19.05 17.22 -2.71
CA TYR A 199 18.37 18.06 -1.73
C TYR A 199 18.98 19.45 -1.65
#